data_AF-A0A7J2J7G9-F1
#
_entry.id   AF-A0A7J2J7G9-F1
#
_cell.length_a   1.000
_cell.length_b   1.000
_cell.length_c   1.000
_cell.angle_alpha   90.00
_cell.angle_beta   90.00
_cell.angle_gamma   90.00
#
_symmetry.space_group_name_H-M   'P 1'
#
loop_
_entity.id
_entity.type
_entity.pdbx_description
1 polymer ?
#
loop_
_entity_poly.entity_id
_entity_poly.type
_entity_poly.pdbx_seq_one_letter_code
_entity_poly.pdbx_strand_id
1 'polypeptide(L)' 'MLNRKVQISDYKKKFEGLAIDIDKDGYLIVKLNNGILKKILSADVTLRLTD' A
#
# COMPACT_ATOMS: atom_id res chain seq x y z
N MET A 1 5.14 -6.21 -3.68
CA MET A 1 6.51 -5.84 -3.22
C MET A 1 6.38 -5.37 -1.79
N LEU A 2 6.91 -6.13 -0.83
CA LEU A 2 6.90 -5.76 0.58
C LEU A 2 8.12 -4.92 0.93
N ASN A 3 8.04 -4.22 2.06
CA ASN A 3 9.06 -3.32 2.59
C ASN A 3 9.49 -2.21 1.61
N ARG A 4 8.54 -1.71 0.82
CA ARG A 4 8.78 -0.67 -0.19
C ARG A 4 7.69 0.39 -0.15
N LYS A 5 8.06 1.63 -0.47
CA LYS A 5 7.10 2.71 -0.63
C LYS A 5 6.30 2.48 -1.91
N VAL A 6 4.98 2.51 -1.79
CA VAL A 6 4.05 2.26 -2.88
C VAL A 6 3.03 3.38 -2.96
N GLN A 7 2.58 3.67 -4.18
CA GLN A 7 1.33 4.38 -4.40
C GLN A 7 0.23 3.35 -4.67
N ILE A 8 -0.87 3.49 -3.96
CA ILE A 8 -2.11 2.76 -4.21
C ILE A 8 -3.04 3.69 -4.97
N SER A 9 -3.55 3.21 -6.10
CA SER A 9 -4.54 3.91 -6.92
C SER A 9 -5.80 3.06 -7.06
N ASP A 10 -6.92 3.66 -6.69
CA ASP A 10 -8.27 3.15 -6.95
C ASP A 10 -9.08 4.26 -7.65
N TYR A 11 -10.23 3.93 -8.23
CA TYR A 11 -11.03 4.77 -9.15
C TYR A 11 -11.24 6.22 -8.69
N LYS A 12 -11.25 6.48 -7.37
CA LYS A 12 -11.44 7.84 -6.82
C LYS A 12 -10.31 8.34 -5.92
N LYS A 13 -9.33 7.51 -5.57
CA LYS A 13 -8.39 7.84 -4.49
C LYS A 13 -6.99 7.34 -4.83
N LYS A 14 -6.02 8.21 -4.60
CA LYS A 14 -4.60 7.87 -4.61
C LYS A 14 -4.03 8.16 -3.24
N PHE A 15 -3.25 7.24 -2.70
CA PHE A 15 -2.51 7.45 -1.47
C PHE A 15 -1.21 6.67 -1.49
N GLU A 16 -0.25 7.12 -0.69
CA GLU A 16 1.04 6.48 -0.57
C GLU A 16 1.24 5.89 0.83
N GLY A 17 2.08 4.86 0.91
CA GLY A 17 2.51 4.28 2.16
C GLY A 17 3.56 3.20 1.96
N LEU A 18 3.97 2.59 3.06
CA LEU A 18 4.87 1.44 3.08
C LEU A 18 4.05 0.15 3.02
N ALA A 19 4.26 -0.68 1.99
CA ALA A 19 3.68 -2.02 1.95
C ALA A 19 4.42 -2.92 2.96
N ILE A 20 3.78 -3.31 4.05
CA ILE A 20 4.46 -3.99 5.16
C ILE A 20 4.24 -5.51 5.16
N ASP A 21 3.06 -5.98 4.76
CA ASP A 21 2.73 -7.40 4.79
C ASP A 21 1.50 -7.73 3.93
N ILE A 22 1.18 -9.02 3.80
CA ILE A 22 -0.11 -9.54 3.31
C ILE A 22 -0.71 -10.42 4.41
N ASP A 23 -1.94 -10.13 4.84
CA ASP A 23 -2.56 -10.94 5.88
C ASP A 23 -3.09 -12.30 5.39
N LYS A 24 -3.57 -13.12 6.33
CA LYS A 24 -4.09 -14.47 6.06
C LYS A 24 -5.25 -14.52 5.05
N ASP A 25 -5.95 -13.41 4.87
CA ASP A 25 -7.11 -13.30 3.98
C ASP A 25 -6.72 -12.68 2.63
N GLY A 26 -5.41 -12.44 2.41
CA GLY A 26 -4.86 -11.93 1.16
C GLY A 26 -4.85 -10.40 1.05
N TYR A 27 -5.17 -9.65 2.11
CA TYR A 27 -5.14 -8.20 2.07
C TYR A 27 -3.72 -7.67 2.16
N LEU A 28 -3.36 -6.77 1.26
CA LEU A 28 -2.14 -5.98 1.40
C LEU A 28 -2.30 -5.00 2.58
N ILE A 29 -1.34 -5.03 3.49
CA ILE A 29 -1.26 -4.10 4.61
C ILE A 29 -0.30 -2.97 4.26
N VAL A 30 -0.81 -1.74 4.26
CA VAL A 30 -0.04 -0.53 3.97
C VAL A 30 -0.03 0.39 5.19
N LYS A 31 1.18 0.77 5.65
CA LYS A 31 1.37 1.79 6.67
C LYS A 31 1.46 3.17 6.01
N LEU A 32 0.49 4.02 6.27
CA LEU A 32 0.46 5.40 5.79
C LEU A 32 1.50 6.25 6.54
N ASN A 33 1.85 7.41 5.97
CA ASN A 33 2.84 8.32 6.57
C ASN A 33 2.43 8.84 7.97
N ASN A 34 1.12 8.88 8.26
CA ASN A 34 0.59 9.24 9.58
C ASN A 34 0.55 8.05 10.57
N GLY A 35 1.13 6.90 10.22
CA GLY A 35 1.20 5.71 11.06
C GLY A 35 -0.02 4.79 10.99
N ILE A 36 -1.12 5.21 10.35
CA ILE A 36 -2.34 4.39 10.22
C ILE A 36 -2.06 3.19 9.30
N LEU A 37 -2.56 2.02 9.69
CA LEU A 37 -2.56 0.82 8.86
C LEU A 37 -3.84 0.73 8.05
N LYS A 38 -3.71 0.40 6.76
CA LYS A 38 -4.83 0.24 5.85
C LYS A 38 -4.74 -1.11 5.14
N LYS A 39 -5.85 -1.85 5.14
CA LYS A 39 -6.01 -3.10 4.39
C LYS A 39 -6.54 -2.83 3.00
N ILE A 40 -6.00 -3.54 2.00
CA ILE A 40 -6.35 -3.37 0.59
C ILE A 40 -6.57 -4.74 -0.02
N LEU A 41 -7.80 -5.00 -0.47
CA LEU A 41 -8.15 -6.23 -1.18
C LEU A 41 -7.76 -6.16 -2.65
N SER A 42 -8.07 -5.04 -3.32
CA SER A 42 -7.81 -4.84 -4.75
C SER A 42 -7.63 -3.35 -5.04
N ALA A 43 -6.52 -3.02 -5.71
CA ALA A 43 -6.18 -1.70 -6.22
C ALA A 43 -4.96 -1.83 -7.14
N ASP A 44 -4.71 -0.81 -7.97
CA ASP A 44 -3.46 -0.71 -8.69
C ASP A 44 -2.34 -0.30 -7.73
N VAL A 45 -1.27 -1.09 -7.68
CA VAL A 45 -0.10 -0.85 -6.83
C VAL A 45 1.09 -0.49 -7.69
N THR A 46 1.61 0.74 -7.53
CA THR A 46 2.79 1.23 -8.24
C THR A 46 3.94 1.44 -7.26
N LEU A 47 5.13 1.01 -7.63
CA LEU A 47 6.35 1.27 -6.85
C LEU A 47 6.74 2.72 -6.96
N ARG A 48 7.10 3.33 -5.83
CA ARG A 48 7.80 4.61 -5.80
C ARG A 48 9.27 4.31 -5.60
N LEU A 49 10.03 4.33 -6.71
CA LEU A 49 11.49 4.34 -6.65
C LEU A 49 11.89 5.72 -6.14
N THR A 50 12.50 5.75 -4.96
CA THR A 50 13.33 6.88 -4.53
C THR A 50 14.74 6.56 -4.97
N ASP A 51 15.33 7.45 -5.78
CA ASP A 51 16.76 7.44 -6.09
C ASP A 51 17.62 7.51 -4.81
#